data_AF-A0A257R0M2-F1
#
_entry.id   AF-A0A257R0M2-F1
#
_cell.length_a   1.000
_cell.length_b   1.000
_cell.length_c   1.000
_cell.angle_alpha   90.00
_cell.angle_beta   90.00
_cell.angle_gamma   90.00
#
_symmetry.space_group_name_H-M   'P 1'
#
loop_
_entity.id
_entity.type
_entity.pdbx_description
1 polymer ?
#
loop_
_entity_poly.entity_id
_entity_poly.type
_entity_poly.pdbx_seq_one_letter_code
_entity_poly.pdbx_strand_id
1 'polypeptide(L)'
;MSNMDMQGMMSHSNMMGPMRLGMELFERHTEITRATDYLSNGIIDTTVSSNPETAKAIQAHVIEMYARLADNRPFPYPMSNSVPTMFAKSTKYKRSYELLPTGIQVTETSDDPEMVKVIYAHARELDRFVKEGMPAMMRGMMSKAG
;
A
#
# COMPACT_ATOMS: atom_id res chain seq x y z
N MET A 1 -15.35 -7.83 -10.37
CA MET A 1 -14.88 -6.47 -10.74
C MET A 1 -15.68 -5.99 -11.96
N SER A 2 -16.08 -4.72 -12.02
CA SER A 2 -16.84 -4.19 -13.18
C SER A 2 -15.91 -3.83 -14.35
N ASN A 3 -16.45 -3.72 -15.57
CA ASN A 3 -15.69 -3.27 -16.75
C ASN A 3 -15.11 -1.85 -16.57
N MET A 4 -15.77 -0.99 -15.80
CA MET A 4 -15.29 0.36 -15.49
C MET A 4 -14.09 0.33 -14.52
N ASP A 5 -14.09 -0.59 -13.54
CA ASP A 5 -12.95 -0.76 -12.63
C ASP A 5 -11.71 -1.26 -13.38
N MET A 6 -11.90 -2.17 -14.34
CA MET A 6 -10.83 -2.68 -15.20
C MET A 6 -10.27 -1.60 -16.12
N GLN A 7 -11.11 -0.75 -16.73
CA GLN A 7 -10.64 0.37 -17.56
C GLN A 7 -9.92 1.44 -16.74
N GLY A 8 -10.39 1.76 -15.54
CA GLY A 8 -9.71 2.67 -14.62
C GLY A 8 -8.33 2.15 -14.24
N MET A 9 -8.23 0.86 -13.90
CA MET A 9 -6.96 0.18 -13.59
C MET A 9 -5.97 0.26 -14.77
N MET A 10 -6.42 -0.04 -15.99
CA MET A 10 -5.58 -0.12 -17.19
C MET A 10 -5.24 1.24 -17.83
N SER A 11 -5.64 2.36 -17.22
CA SER A 11 -5.26 3.69 -17.71
C SER A 11 -3.74 3.90 -17.65
N HIS A 12 -3.19 4.66 -18.62
CA HIS A 12 -1.73 4.85 -18.74
C HIS A 12 -1.07 5.38 -17.45
N SER A 13 -1.71 6.33 -16.77
CA SER A 13 -1.21 6.90 -15.51
C SER A 13 -1.23 5.90 -14.34
N ASN A 14 -2.12 4.91 -14.35
CA ASN A 14 -2.17 3.87 -13.33
C ASN A 14 -1.18 2.73 -13.64
N MET A 15 -1.08 2.36 -14.92
CA MET A 15 -0.13 1.35 -15.40
C MET A 15 1.32 1.79 -15.23
N MET A 16 1.64 3.08 -15.47
CA MET A 16 3.00 3.62 -15.33
C MET A 16 3.33 4.12 -13.92
N GLY A 17 2.33 4.26 -13.05
CA GLY A 17 2.46 4.72 -11.66
C GLY A 17 2.41 3.58 -10.64
N PRO A 18 1.32 3.48 -9.83
CA PRO A 18 1.28 2.62 -8.66
C PRO A 18 1.19 1.13 -9.03
N MET A 19 0.69 0.78 -10.23
CA MET A 19 0.78 -0.62 -10.70
C MET A 19 2.22 -1.00 -10.99
N ARG A 20 2.95 -0.20 -11.77
CA ARG A 20 4.36 -0.49 -12.09
C ARG A 20 5.20 -0.62 -10.82
N LEU A 21 5.11 0.37 -9.94
CA LEU A 21 5.86 0.38 -8.67
C LEU A 21 5.44 -0.78 -7.76
N GLY A 22 4.14 -1.05 -7.67
CA GLY A 22 3.64 -2.18 -6.87
C GLY A 22 4.14 -3.53 -7.39
N MET A 23 4.06 -3.76 -8.71
CA MET A 23 4.54 -4.99 -9.35
C MET A 23 6.05 -5.18 -9.14
N GLU A 24 6.84 -4.10 -9.31
CA GLU A 24 8.28 -4.11 -9.03
C GLU A 24 8.56 -4.51 -7.57
N LEU A 25 7.81 -3.99 -6.60
CA LEU A 25 7.97 -4.34 -5.19
C LEU A 25 7.54 -5.78 -4.89
N PHE A 26 6.55 -6.32 -5.59
CA PHE A 26 6.18 -7.74 -5.46
C PHE A 26 7.24 -8.68 -6.01
N GLU A 27 7.91 -8.31 -7.10
CA GLU A 27 9.04 -9.06 -7.67
C GLU A 27 10.26 -9.02 -6.74
N ARG A 28 10.49 -7.88 -6.09
CA ARG A 28 11.64 -7.63 -5.21
C ARG A 28 11.35 -7.86 -3.73
N HIS A 29 10.26 -8.55 -3.40
CA HIS A 29 9.76 -8.64 -2.02
C HIS A 29 10.78 -9.20 -1.01
N THR A 30 11.68 -10.09 -1.46
CA THR A 30 12.75 -10.66 -0.63
C THR A 30 13.84 -9.67 -0.24
N GLU A 31 13.92 -8.52 -0.91
CA GLU A 31 14.83 -7.42 -0.59
C GLU A 31 14.26 -6.45 0.44
N ILE A 32 12.99 -6.60 0.83
CA ILE A 32 12.26 -5.66 1.66
C ILE A 32 12.20 -6.19 3.09
N THR A 33 12.55 -5.33 4.04
CA THR A 33 12.34 -5.56 5.48
C THR A 33 11.31 -4.57 6.00
N ARG A 34 10.37 -5.06 6.81
CA ARG A 34 9.34 -4.24 7.47
C ARG A 34 9.33 -4.46 8.97
N ALA A 35 9.06 -3.40 9.71
CA ALA A 35 8.76 -3.44 11.13
C ALA A 35 7.59 -2.49 11.41
N THR A 36 6.57 -2.98 12.11
CA THR A 36 5.37 -2.21 12.44
C THR A 36 5.17 -2.16 13.96
N ASP A 37 5.13 -0.94 14.49
CA ASP A 37 4.70 -0.66 15.85
C ASP A 37 3.20 -0.33 15.85
N TYR A 38 2.41 -1.14 16.58
CA TYR A 38 0.98 -0.96 16.72
C TYR A 38 0.67 -0.05 17.92
N LEU A 39 0.05 1.10 17.66
CA LEU A 39 -0.36 2.10 18.66
C LEU A 39 -1.86 1.99 18.90
N SER A 40 -2.37 2.40 20.07
CA SER A 40 -3.82 2.32 20.35
C SER A 40 -4.75 3.00 19.31
N ASN A 41 -4.23 3.98 18.57
CA ASN A 41 -4.96 4.75 17.56
C ASN A 41 -4.38 4.61 16.13
N GLY A 42 -3.50 3.63 15.85
CA GLY A 42 -2.84 3.55 14.55
C GLY A 42 -1.52 2.78 14.54
N ILE A 43 -0.64 3.10 13.59
CA ILE A 43 0.66 2.45 13.46
C ILE A 43 1.79 3.46 13.22
N ILE A 44 3.00 3.01 13.52
CA ILE A 44 4.23 3.48 12.88
C ILE A 44 4.83 2.28 12.16
N ASP A 45 5.09 2.39 10.85
CA ASP A 45 5.68 1.32 10.05
C ASP A 45 6.94 1.81 9.35
N THR A 46 8.00 1.02 9.43
CA THR A 46 9.26 1.25 8.74
C THR A 46 9.44 0.16 7.69
N THR A 47 9.55 0.58 6.43
CA THR A 47 9.80 -0.30 5.28
C THR A 47 11.12 0.11 4.63
N VAL A 48 12.10 -0.82 4.60
CA VAL A 48 13.48 -0.55 4.15
C VAL A 48 14.03 -1.65 3.26
N SER A 49 15.10 -1.32 2.52
CA SER A 49 15.93 -2.26 1.80
C SER A 49 17.39 -1.82 1.82
N SER A 50 18.32 -2.79 1.83
CA SER A 50 19.75 -2.51 1.62
C SER A 50 20.07 -2.27 0.15
N ASN A 51 19.19 -2.68 -0.78
CA ASN A 51 19.33 -2.35 -2.19
C ASN A 51 18.81 -0.92 -2.44
N PRO A 52 19.66 0.00 -2.93
CA PRO A 52 19.28 1.40 -3.11
C PRO A 52 18.18 1.60 -4.16
N GLU A 53 18.03 0.69 -5.12
CA GLU A 53 16.93 0.77 -6.10
C GLU A 53 15.61 0.36 -5.48
N THR A 54 15.58 -0.72 -4.69
CA THR A 54 14.39 -1.14 -3.93
C THR A 54 13.96 -0.09 -2.93
N ALA A 55 14.91 0.51 -2.20
CA ALA A 55 14.64 1.61 -1.28
C ALA A 55 13.94 2.79 -1.98
N LYS A 56 14.42 3.18 -3.16
CA LYS A 56 13.78 4.23 -3.98
C LYS A 56 12.40 3.82 -4.48
N ALA A 57 12.22 2.56 -4.90
CA ALA A 57 10.92 2.05 -5.33
C ALA A 57 9.89 2.06 -4.18
N ILE A 58 10.29 1.68 -2.96
CA ILE A 58 9.47 1.76 -1.74
C ILE A 58 9.01 3.21 -1.52
N GLN A 59 9.97 4.15 -1.50
CA GLN A 59 9.66 5.57 -1.29
C GLN A 59 8.71 6.12 -2.34
N ALA A 60 9.00 5.88 -3.62
CA ALA A 60 8.19 6.34 -4.74
C ALA A 60 6.75 5.79 -4.66
N HIS A 61 6.60 4.51 -4.31
CA HIS A 61 5.29 3.88 -4.20
C HIS A 61 4.43 4.53 -3.10
N VAL A 62 5.00 4.71 -1.90
CA VAL A 62 4.27 5.32 -0.77
C VAL A 62 3.91 6.78 -1.07
N ILE A 63 4.86 7.57 -1.58
CA ILE A 63 4.62 8.98 -1.95
C ILE A 63 3.49 9.08 -2.97
N GLU A 64 3.50 8.24 -4.01
CA GLU A 64 2.46 8.25 -5.03
C GLU A 64 1.09 7.88 -4.45
N MET A 65 1.02 6.86 -3.58
CA MET A 65 -0.23 6.45 -2.94
C MET A 65 -0.80 7.55 -2.05
N TYR A 66 0.06 8.23 -1.27
CA TYR A 66 -0.37 9.34 -0.42
C TYR A 66 -0.83 10.55 -1.23
N ALA A 67 -0.14 10.90 -2.32
CA ALA A 67 -0.58 11.95 -3.24
C ALA A 67 -1.96 11.63 -3.84
N ARG A 68 -2.18 10.41 -4.31
CA ARG A 68 -3.48 9.95 -4.83
C ARG A 68 -4.59 10.09 -3.81
N LEU A 69 -4.32 9.75 -2.56
CA LEU A 69 -5.29 9.87 -1.49
C LEU A 69 -5.58 11.33 -1.11
N ALA A 70 -4.58 12.22 -1.20
CA ALA A 70 -4.78 13.66 -1.02
C ALA A 70 -5.61 14.26 -2.16
N ASP A 71 -5.39 13.82 -3.40
CA ASP A 71 -6.10 14.26 -4.60
C ASP A 71 -7.50 13.62 -4.77
N ASN A 72 -7.92 12.76 -3.83
CA ASN A 72 -9.12 11.92 -3.97
C ASN A 72 -9.17 11.16 -5.32
N ARG A 73 -8.02 10.65 -5.75
CA ARG A 73 -7.83 9.93 -7.00
C ARG A 73 -7.73 8.44 -6.70
N PRO A 74 -8.88 7.71 -6.64
CA PRO A 74 -8.89 6.32 -6.27
C PRO A 74 -8.07 5.47 -7.23
N PHE A 75 -7.50 4.41 -6.69
CA PHE A 75 -6.76 3.44 -7.46
C PHE A 75 -7.34 2.05 -7.19
N PRO A 76 -8.02 1.43 -8.17
CA PRO A 76 -8.53 0.08 -8.02
C PRO A 76 -7.35 -0.89 -7.91
N TYR A 77 -7.09 -1.38 -6.69
CA TYR A 77 -5.99 -2.29 -6.40
C TYR A 77 -6.53 -3.70 -6.11
N PRO A 78 -6.72 -4.54 -7.16
CA PRO A 78 -7.45 -5.82 -7.03
C PRO A 78 -6.85 -6.81 -6.05
N MET A 79 -5.54 -6.74 -5.83
CA MET A 79 -4.82 -7.62 -4.92
C MET A 79 -4.99 -7.24 -3.45
N SER A 80 -5.52 -6.06 -3.14
CA SER A 80 -5.68 -5.57 -1.78
C SER A 80 -7.15 -5.54 -1.33
N ASN A 81 -7.39 -6.01 -0.11
CA ASN A 81 -8.67 -5.88 0.56
C ASN A 81 -8.81 -4.57 1.34
N SER A 82 -7.68 -4.00 1.78
CA SER A 82 -7.66 -2.81 2.66
C SER A 82 -7.64 -1.49 1.88
N VAL A 83 -6.92 -1.42 0.76
CA VAL A 83 -6.72 -0.20 -0.04
C VAL A 83 -8.03 0.46 -0.51
N PRO A 84 -9.05 -0.28 -1.01
CA PRO A 84 -10.31 0.35 -1.40
C PRO A 84 -10.99 1.11 -0.25
N THR A 85 -10.97 0.55 0.97
CA THR A 85 -11.53 1.21 2.15
C THR A 85 -10.68 2.40 2.59
N MET A 86 -9.35 2.29 2.51
CA MET A 86 -8.43 3.41 2.79
C MET A 86 -8.68 4.61 1.88
N PHE A 87 -9.01 4.37 0.59
CA PHE A 87 -9.42 5.43 -0.34
C PHE A 87 -10.81 5.97 -0.02
N ALA A 88 -11.80 5.10 0.18
CA ALA A 88 -13.18 5.52 0.46
C ALA A 88 -13.31 6.32 1.77
N LYS A 89 -12.41 6.11 2.73
CA LYS A 89 -12.36 6.78 4.03
C LYS A 89 -11.10 7.65 4.19
N SER A 90 -10.58 8.23 3.10
CA SER A 90 -9.32 9.00 3.08
C SER A 90 -9.24 10.15 4.10
N THR A 91 -10.39 10.69 4.53
CA THR A 91 -10.52 11.78 5.51
C THR A 91 -10.67 11.30 6.96
N LYS A 92 -10.80 9.99 7.19
CA LYS A 92 -11.01 9.40 8.53
C LYS A 92 -9.72 9.07 9.27
N TYR A 93 -8.57 9.32 8.68
CA TYR A 93 -7.27 9.07 9.29
C TYR A 93 -6.25 10.07 8.80
N LYS A 94 -5.24 10.31 9.62
CA LYS A 94 -4.09 11.15 9.32
C LYS A 94 -2.93 10.26 8.89
N ARG A 95 -2.11 10.80 8.00
CA ARG A 95 -0.94 10.14 7.45
C ARG A 95 0.21 11.10 7.32
N SER A 96 1.40 10.61 7.61
CA SER A 96 2.67 11.29 7.35
C SER A 96 3.74 10.26 7.06
N TYR A 97 4.83 10.70 6.45
CA TYR A 97 6.00 9.86 6.26
C TYR A 97 7.28 10.65 6.51
N GLU A 98 8.33 9.91 6.85
CA GLU A 98 9.72 10.37 6.90
C GLU A 98 10.53 9.54 5.91
N LEU A 99 11.31 10.22 5.07
CA LEU A 99 12.25 9.56 4.17
C LEU A 99 13.49 9.11 4.93
N LEU A 100 13.84 7.84 4.78
CA LEU A 100 15.06 7.26 5.32
C LEU A 100 16.05 7.02 4.17
N PRO A 101 17.38 7.03 4.41
CA PRO A 101 18.35 6.69 3.37
C PRO A 101 18.12 5.31 2.72
N THR A 102 17.54 4.38 3.47
CA THR A 102 17.29 2.98 3.06
C THR A 102 15.82 2.66 2.84
N GLY A 103 14.92 3.65 2.86
CA GLY A 103 13.48 3.40 2.69
C GLY A 103 12.62 4.51 3.24
N ILE A 104 11.55 4.15 3.96
CA ILE A 104 10.56 5.11 4.45
C ILE A 104 9.96 4.65 5.77
N GLN A 105 9.65 5.61 6.65
CA GLN A 105 8.80 5.39 7.81
C GLN A 105 7.47 6.10 7.57
N VAL A 106 6.35 5.43 7.84
CA VAL A 106 5.00 5.97 7.74
C VAL A 106 4.33 5.97 9.10
N THR A 107 3.50 6.97 9.36
CA THR A 107 2.61 7.03 10.52
C THR A 107 1.19 7.19 10.04
N GLU A 108 0.31 6.30 10.47
CA GLU A 108 -1.11 6.32 10.11
C GLU A 108 -1.95 6.22 11.39
N THR A 109 -2.77 7.23 11.67
CA THR A 109 -3.55 7.29 12.92
C THR A 109 -4.98 7.75 12.69
N SER A 110 -5.91 7.28 13.50
CA SER A 110 -7.32 7.64 13.44
C SER A 110 -7.96 7.71 14.82
N ASP A 111 -8.92 8.63 14.98
CA ASP A 111 -9.82 8.68 16.13
C ASP A 111 -11.08 7.79 15.95
N ASP A 112 -11.27 7.21 14.76
CA ASP A 112 -12.34 6.25 14.45
C ASP A 112 -11.82 4.81 14.69
N PRO A 113 -12.33 4.08 15.70
CA PRO A 113 -11.87 2.72 15.99
C PRO A 113 -12.05 1.74 14.82
N GLU A 114 -13.04 1.95 13.96
CA GLU A 114 -13.21 1.11 12.76
C GLU A 114 -12.15 1.41 11.72
N MET A 115 -11.69 2.66 11.61
CA MET A 115 -10.59 3.03 10.74
C MET A 115 -9.25 2.51 11.28
N VAL A 116 -9.04 2.49 12.60
CA VAL A 116 -7.86 1.85 13.22
C VAL A 116 -7.78 0.37 12.84
N LYS A 117 -8.90 -0.36 12.84
CA LYS A 117 -8.94 -1.76 12.39
C LYS A 117 -8.55 -1.90 10.91
N VAL A 118 -8.96 -0.97 10.05
CA VAL A 118 -8.57 -0.95 8.63
C VAL A 118 -7.07 -0.71 8.48
N ILE A 119 -6.49 0.23 9.22
CA ILE A 119 -5.05 0.50 9.24
C ILE A 119 -4.27 -0.76 9.66
N TYR A 120 -4.71 -1.44 10.72
CA TYR A 120 -4.09 -2.70 11.14
C TYR A 120 -4.20 -3.80 10.11
N ALA A 121 -5.35 -3.92 9.46
CA ALA A 121 -5.55 -4.89 8.38
C ALA A 121 -4.63 -4.59 7.19
N HIS A 122 -4.45 -3.31 6.86
CA HIS A 122 -3.52 -2.86 5.83
C HIS A 122 -2.08 -3.24 6.17
N ALA A 123 -1.61 -2.93 7.38
CA ALA A 123 -0.25 -3.28 7.82
C ALA A 123 0.03 -4.78 7.68
N ARG A 124 -0.87 -5.64 8.18
CA ARG A 124 -0.73 -7.11 8.09
C ARG A 124 -0.78 -7.62 6.65
N GLU A 125 -1.57 -6.98 5.78
CA GLU A 125 -1.63 -7.32 4.37
C GLU A 125 -0.29 -7.01 3.68
N LEU A 126 0.34 -5.88 4.02
CA LEU A 126 1.66 -5.53 3.51
C LEU A 126 2.77 -6.46 4.05
N ASP A 127 2.70 -6.88 5.32
CA ASP A 127 3.60 -7.90 5.88
C ASP A 127 3.55 -9.19 5.08
N ARG A 128 2.33 -9.62 4.70
CA ARG A 128 2.13 -10.80 3.86
C ARG A 128 2.70 -10.61 2.46
N PHE A 129 2.56 -9.43 1.87
CA PHE A 129 3.13 -9.11 0.56
C PHE A 129 4.66 -9.16 0.59
N VAL A 130 5.30 -8.62 1.63
CA VAL A 130 6.75 -8.72 1.78
C VAL A 130 7.21 -10.16 2.02
N LYS A 131 6.46 -10.92 2.82
CA LYS A 131 6.80 -12.32 3.11
C LYS A 131 6.68 -13.23 1.89
N GLU A 132 5.65 -13.04 1.07
CA GLU A 132 5.25 -14.03 0.06
C GLU A 132 5.29 -13.52 -1.39
N GLY A 133 5.42 -12.22 -1.62
CA GLY A 133 5.53 -11.63 -2.95
C GLY A 133 4.34 -11.93 -3.88
N MET A 134 4.67 -12.31 -5.11
CA MET A 134 3.72 -12.59 -6.20
C MET A 134 2.60 -13.59 -5.79
N PRO A 135 2.87 -14.72 -5.11
CA PRO A 135 1.82 -15.58 -4.57
C PRO A 135 0.74 -14.88 -3.73
N ALA A 136 1.10 -13.95 -2.85
CA ALA A 136 0.11 -13.22 -2.05
C ALA A 136 -0.73 -12.26 -2.88
N MET A 137 -0.11 -11.60 -3.86
CA MET A 137 -0.80 -10.75 -4.82
C MET A 137 -1.83 -11.55 -5.63
N MET A 138 -1.44 -12.69 -6.19
CA MET A 138 -2.33 -13.55 -6.99
C MET A 138 -3.53 -14.06 -6.19
N ARG A 139 -3.31 -14.46 -4.92
CA ARG A 139 -4.42 -14.86 -4.04
C ARG A 139 -5.38 -13.71 -3.76
N GLY A 140 -4.86 -12.49 -3.56
CA GLY A 140 -5.69 -11.29 -3.43
C GLY A 140 -6.59 -11.05 -4.64
N MET A 141 -6.02 -11.17 -5.85
CA MET A 141 -6.77 -11.04 -7.10
C MET A 141 -7.84 -12.12 -7.26
N MET A 142 -7.54 -13.38 -6.95
CA MET A 142 -8.50 -14.49 -7.04
C MET A 142 -9.66 -14.33 -6.03
N SER A 143 -9.38 -13.87 -4.81
CA SER A 143 -10.42 -13.61 -3.80
C SER A 143 -11.39 -12.48 -4.17
N LYS A 144 -11.08 -11.63 -5.16
CA LYS A 144 -11.98 -10.59 -5.70
C LYS A 144 -12.76 -11.03 -6.95
N ALA A 145 -12.39 -12.18 -7.52
CA ALA A 145 -12.99 -12.71 -8.75
C ALA A 145 -14.11 -13.73 -8.47
N GLY A 146 -14.17 -14.29 -7.26
CA GLY A 146 -15.30 -15.05 -6.74
C GLY A 146 -16.29 -14.14 -6.00
#